data_AF-A0A948Q297-F1
#
_entry.id   AF-A0A948Q297-F1
#
_cell.length_a   1.000
_cell.length_b   1.000
_cell.length_c   1.000
_cell.angle_alpha   90.00
_cell.angle_beta   90.00
_cell.angle_gamma   90.00
#
_symmetry.space_group_name_H-M   'P 1'
#
loop_
_entity.id
_entity.type
_entity.pdbx_description
1 polymer ?
#
loop_
_entity_poly.entity_id
_entity_poly.type
_entity_poly.pdbx_seq_one_letter_code
_entity_poly.pdbx_strand_id
1 'polypeptide(L)'
;MSLWDDVKKNLLDWYAATSDKTVEVTRVTSLKYDKFGISRDIERQFSELGNVVYTGLKEGREDLLEEEAVQALMGRIEVLEQELAAKAEEIEAVRRKAAGKKAQAGGDDVPPDGPEPEKVLAVPALDPGRGESAILVEPVGDDMDEHDPTANLEEKDQETR
;
A
#
# COMPACT_ATOMS: atom_id res chain seq x y z
N MET A 1 -10.28 12.35 15.25
CA MET A 1 -9.05 12.13 14.46
C MET A 1 -9.23 12.87 13.14
N SER A 2 -8.17 13.41 12.55
CA SER A 2 -8.28 14.08 11.27
C SER A 2 -8.52 13.05 10.16
N LEU A 3 -9.35 13.36 9.17
CA LEU A 3 -9.56 12.52 7.99
C LEU A 3 -8.23 12.11 7.35
N TRP A 4 -7.28 13.04 7.31
CA TRP A 4 -5.95 12.80 6.79
C TRP A 4 -5.20 11.70 7.56
N ASP A 5 -5.43 11.62 8.88
CA ASP A 5 -4.87 10.56 9.71
C ASP A 5 -5.52 9.22 9.37
N ASP A 6 -6.82 9.20 9.08
CA ASP A 6 -7.55 7.99 8.68
C ASP A 6 -7.10 7.49 7.29
N VAL A 7 -6.90 8.40 6.34
CA VAL A 7 -6.33 8.08 5.02
C VAL A 7 -4.94 7.48 5.15
N LYS A 8 -4.06 8.12 5.93
CA LYS A 8 -2.70 7.61 6.21
C LYS A 8 -2.72 6.27 6.91
N LYS A 9 -3.58 6.11 7.91
CA LYS A 9 -3.74 4.86 8.64
C LYS A 9 -4.20 3.75 7.71
N ASN A 10 -5.16 4.00 6.84
CA ASN A 10 -5.61 3.02 5.85
C ASN A 10 -4.47 2.60 4.90
N LEU A 11 -3.59 3.53 4.54
CA LEU A 11 -2.42 3.25 3.74
C LEU A 11 -1.44 2.34 4.49
N LEU A 12 -1.11 2.66 5.74
CA LEU A 12 -0.22 1.89 6.61
C LEU A 12 -0.76 0.50 6.94
N ASP A 13 -2.04 0.42 7.29
CA ASP A 13 -2.74 -0.84 7.59
C ASP A 13 -2.73 -1.79 6.39
N TRP A 14 -2.73 -1.25 5.17
CA TRP A 14 -2.59 -2.05 3.95
C TRP A 14 -1.18 -2.61 3.77
N TYR A 15 -0.14 -1.78 3.97
CA TYR A 15 1.25 -2.25 3.91
C TYR A 15 1.56 -3.32 4.96
N ALA A 16 0.86 -3.29 6.10
CA ALA A 16 1.02 -4.26 7.19
C ALA A 16 0.16 -5.53 7.03
N ALA A 17 -0.71 -5.63 6.02
CA ALA A 17 -1.67 -6.73 5.94
C ALA A 17 -1.05 -8.05 5.43
N THR A 18 -0.71 -8.96 6.34
CA THR A 18 -0.35 -10.36 6.05
C THR A 18 -1.59 -11.20 5.67
N SER A 19 -1.46 -12.06 4.66
CA SER A 19 -2.58 -12.73 3.97
C SER A 19 -3.08 -14.01 4.66
N ASP A 20 -4.31 -14.02 5.17
CA ASP A 20 -5.06 -15.26 5.43
C ASP A 20 -6.10 -15.48 4.34
N LYS A 21 -6.01 -16.59 3.60
CA LYS A 21 -6.85 -16.87 2.41
C LYS A 21 -8.05 -17.75 2.76
N THR A 22 -9.13 -17.15 3.26
CA THR A 22 -10.46 -17.80 3.34
C THR A 22 -11.42 -17.15 2.33
N VAL A 23 -12.43 -17.85 1.83
CA VAL A 23 -13.37 -17.32 0.81
C VAL A 23 -14.06 -16.00 1.25
N GLU A 24 -14.39 -15.87 2.54
CA GLU A 24 -14.91 -14.61 3.10
C GLU A 24 -13.84 -13.51 3.15
N VAL A 25 -12.56 -13.88 3.26
CA VAL A 25 -11.43 -12.96 3.14
C VAL A 25 -11.28 -12.48 1.71
N THR A 26 -11.61 -13.25 0.67
CA THR A 26 -11.54 -12.75 -0.72
C THR A 26 -12.47 -11.55 -0.94
N ARG A 27 -13.71 -11.60 -0.45
CA ARG A 27 -14.66 -10.46 -0.57
C ARG A 27 -14.20 -9.26 0.25
N VAL A 28 -13.79 -9.47 1.50
CA VAL A 28 -13.28 -8.40 2.37
C VAL A 28 -12.01 -7.79 1.77
N THR A 29 -11.13 -8.60 1.19
CA THR A 29 -9.90 -8.15 0.54
C THR A 29 -10.19 -7.29 -0.68
N SER A 30 -11.16 -7.67 -1.53
CA SER A 30 -11.59 -6.80 -2.64
C SER A 30 -12.09 -5.44 -2.16
N LEU A 31 -12.93 -5.41 -1.12
CA LEU A 31 -13.41 -4.14 -0.55
C LEU A 31 -12.29 -3.32 0.09
N LYS A 32 -11.29 -3.97 0.69
CA LYS A 32 -10.08 -3.30 1.19
C LYS A 32 -9.25 -2.70 0.06
N TYR A 33 -9.14 -3.37 -1.08
CA TYR A 33 -8.47 -2.83 -2.27
C TYR A 33 -9.19 -1.57 -2.78
N ASP A 34 -10.52 -1.61 -2.87
CA ASP A 34 -11.32 -0.43 -3.25
C ASP A 34 -11.09 0.73 -2.26
N LYS A 35 -11.18 0.44 -0.96
CA LYS A 35 -10.96 1.42 0.12
C LYS A 35 -9.56 2.05 0.03
N PHE A 36 -8.55 1.22 -0.28
CA PHE A 36 -7.18 1.67 -0.46
C PHE A 36 -7.02 2.55 -1.70
N GLY A 37 -7.65 2.16 -2.83
CA GLY A 37 -7.68 2.95 -4.05
C GLY A 37 -8.23 4.35 -3.80
N ILE A 38 -9.40 4.43 -3.15
CA ILE A 38 -10.04 5.69 -2.77
C ILE A 38 -9.13 6.51 -1.85
N SER A 39 -8.50 5.88 -0.85
CA SER A 39 -7.57 6.56 0.07
C SER A 39 -6.39 7.19 -0.68
N ARG A 40 -5.83 6.48 -1.66
CA ARG A 40 -4.73 6.99 -2.50
C ARG A 40 -5.19 8.11 -3.44
N ASP A 41 -6.40 8.03 -3.96
CA ASP A 41 -6.97 9.10 -4.77
C ASP A 41 -7.19 10.38 -3.94
N ILE A 42 -7.69 10.27 -2.71
CA ILE A 42 -7.81 11.39 -1.77
C ILE A 42 -6.44 12.03 -1.50
N GLU A 43 -5.41 11.22 -1.26
CA GLU A 43 -4.03 11.73 -1.06
C GLU A 43 -3.51 12.49 -2.27
N ARG A 44 -3.79 12.00 -3.49
CA ARG A 44 -3.44 12.72 -4.72
C ARG A 44 -4.15 14.07 -4.80
N GLN A 45 -5.46 14.11 -4.49
CA GLN A 45 -6.22 15.36 -4.52
C GLN A 45 -5.75 16.37 -3.46
N PHE A 46 -5.40 15.93 -2.26
CA PHE A 46 -4.79 16.81 -1.25
C PHE A 46 -3.42 17.35 -1.70
N SER A 47 -2.62 16.54 -2.39
CA SER A 47 -1.33 16.98 -2.94
C SER A 47 -1.52 18.04 -4.04
N GLU A 48 -2.50 17.84 -4.94
CA GLU A 48 -2.86 18.80 -5.97
C GLU A 48 -3.37 20.12 -5.37
N LEU A 49 -4.29 20.03 -4.40
CA LEU A 49 -4.80 21.19 -3.66
C LEU A 49 -3.69 21.95 -2.93
N GLY A 50 -2.81 21.22 -2.25
CA GLY A 50 -1.65 21.79 -1.55
C GLY A 50 -0.70 22.52 -2.51
N ASN A 51 -0.48 21.97 -3.72
CA ASN A 51 0.35 22.62 -4.74
C ASN A 51 -0.29 23.93 -5.25
N VAL A 52 -1.59 23.93 -5.52
CA VAL A 52 -2.33 25.13 -5.96
C VAL A 52 -2.28 26.21 -4.87
N VAL A 53 -2.60 25.84 -3.62
CA VAL A 53 -2.57 26.77 -2.48
C VAL A 53 -1.15 27.30 -2.22
N TYR A 54 -0.14 26.43 -2.23
CA TYR A 54 1.25 26.84 -2.02
C TYR A 54 1.73 27.82 -3.09
N THR A 55 1.48 27.51 -4.36
CA THR A 55 1.85 28.35 -5.50
C THR A 55 1.14 29.69 -5.43
N GLY A 56 -0.17 29.67 -5.16
CA GLY A 56 -0.97 30.87 -4.99
C GLY A 56 -0.48 31.79 -3.87
N LEU A 57 -0.21 31.23 -2.69
CA LEU A 57 0.32 31.99 -1.56
C LEU A 57 1.72 32.55 -1.86
N LYS A 58 2.57 31.79 -2.56
CA LYS A 58 3.89 32.24 -2.99
C LYS A 58 3.81 33.40 -3.98
N GLU A 59 2.78 33.43 -4.82
CA GLU A 59 2.49 34.51 -5.77
C GLU A 59 1.75 35.69 -5.13
N GLY A 60 1.37 35.60 -3.84
CA GLY A 60 0.65 36.65 -3.12
C GLY A 60 -0.83 36.75 -3.53
N ARG A 61 -1.40 35.68 -4.08
CA ARG A 61 -2.82 35.62 -4.43
C ARG A 61 -3.67 35.39 -3.18
N GLU A 62 -4.71 36.20 -3.01
CA GLU A 62 -5.66 36.11 -1.88
C GLU A 62 -7.00 35.49 -2.30
N ASP A 63 -7.27 35.40 -3.61
CA ASP A 63 -8.51 34.94 -4.24
C ASP A 63 -8.54 33.42 -4.54
N LEU A 64 -7.61 32.66 -3.96
CA LEU A 64 -7.43 31.22 -4.25
C LEU A 64 -8.67 30.36 -3.96
N LEU A 65 -9.47 30.74 -2.97
CA LEU A 65 -10.68 29.99 -2.60
C LEU A 65 -11.83 30.21 -3.60
N GLU A 66 -11.76 31.26 -4.41
CA GLU A 66 -12.74 31.56 -5.45
C GLU A 66 -12.40 30.86 -6.77
N GLU A 67 -11.19 30.32 -6.89
CA GLU A 67 -10.74 29.61 -8.09
C GLU A 67 -11.54 28.32 -8.29
N GLU A 68 -12.14 28.17 -9.48
CA GLU A 68 -12.92 26.98 -9.83
C GLU A 68 -12.11 25.68 -9.66
N ALA A 69 -10.80 25.72 -9.91
CA ALA A 69 -9.91 24.58 -9.72
C ALA A 69 -9.86 24.13 -8.24
N VAL A 70 -9.80 25.07 -7.30
CA VAL A 70 -9.79 24.77 -5.85
C VAL A 70 -11.13 24.21 -5.42
N GLN A 71 -12.24 24.80 -5.88
CA GLN A 71 -13.59 24.32 -5.59
C GLN A 71 -13.83 22.91 -6.16
N ALA A 72 -13.36 22.64 -7.38
CA ALA A 72 -13.44 21.33 -8.00
C ALA A 72 -12.65 20.26 -7.23
N LEU A 73 -11.43 20.61 -6.76
CA LEU A 73 -10.62 19.73 -5.93
C LEU A 73 -11.30 19.42 -4.60
N MET A 74 -11.85 20.42 -3.93
CA MET A 74 -12.60 20.24 -2.67
C MET A 74 -13.83 19.35 -2.88
N GLY A 75 -14.65 19.63 -3.90
CA GLY A 75 -15.83 18.80 -4.19
C GLY A 75 -15.47 17.36 -4.53
N ARG A 76 -14.35 17.14 -5.23
CA ARG A 76 -13.87 15.79 -5.52
C ARG A 76 -13.39 15.06 -4.27
N ILE A 77 -12.71 15.75 -3.36
CA ILE A 77 -12.31 15.20 -2.06
C ILE A 77 -13.56 14.79 -1.26
N GLU A 78 -14.58 15.64 -1.18
CA GLU A 78 -15.84 15.33 -0.46
C GLU A 78 -16.56 14.10 -1.02
N VAL A 79 -16.60 13.93 -2.35
CA VAL A 79 -17.18 12.72 -2.97
C VAL A 79 -16.38 11.47 -2.60
N LEU A 80 -15.06 11.54 -2.72
CA LEU A 80 -14.19 10.41 -2.37
C LEU A 80 -14.28 10.06 -0.87
N GLU A 81 -14.47 11.05 0.01
CA GLU A 81 -14.70 10.83 1.44
C GLU A 81 -15.99 10.04 1.69
N GLN A 82 -17.09 10.40 1.01
CA GLN A 82 -18.35 9.67 1.12
C GLN A 82 -18.21 8.23 0.62
N GLU A 83 -17.49 8.03 -0.49
CA GLU A 83 -17.18 6.69 -0.99
C GLU A 83 -16.31 5.88 -0.02
N LEU A 84 -15.31 6.51 0.60
CA LEU A 84 -14.44 5.90 1.60
C LEU A 84 -15.24 5.44 2.82
N ALA A 85 -16.15 6.29 3.31
CA ALA A 85 -17.03 5.99 4.43
C ALA A 85 -17.96 4.82 4.09
N ALA A 86 -18.61 4.85 2.92
CA ALA A 86 -19.49 3.77 2.47
C ALA A 86 -18.75 2.43 2.35
N LYS A 87 -17.52 2.43 1.81
CA LYS A 87 -16.69 1.21 1.74
C LYS A 87 -16.26 0.71 3.11
N ALA A 88 -15.97 1.61 4.05
CA ALA A 88 -15.66 1.23 5.43
C ALA A 88 -16.85 0.55 6.11
N GLU A 89 -18.06 1.10 5.97
CA GLU A 89 -19.29 0.49 6.48
C GLU A 89 -19.58 -0.88 5.84
N GLU A 90 -19.34 -1.03 4.53
CA GLU A 90 -19.53 -2.32 3.85
C GLU A 90 -18.59 -3.39 4.42
N ILE A 91 -17.32 -3.04 4.67
CA ILE A 91 -16.34 -3.95 5.29
C ILE A 91 -16.80 -4.36 6.70
N GLU A 92 -17.28 -3.43 7.51
CA GLU A 92 -17.81 -3.74 8.84
C GLU A 92 -19.05 -4.64 8.79
N ALA A 93 -19.97 -4.38 7.84
CA ALA A 93 -21.16 -5.19 7.66
C ALA A 93 -20.80 -6.64 7.27
N VAL A 94 -19.83 -6.84 6.38
CA VAL A 94 -19.34 -8.18 6.01
C VAL A 94 -18.67 -8.86 7.21
N ARG A 95 -17.83 -8.16 7.97
CA ARG A 95 -17.19 -8.67 9.19
C ARG A 95 -18.21 -9.11 10.25
N ARG A 96 -19.25 -8.30 10.48
CA ARG A 96 -20.32 -8.61 11.45
C ARG A 96 -21.10 -9.86 11.06
N LYS A 97 -21.44 -9.99 9.77
CA LYS A 97 -22.12 -11.19 9.24
C LYS A 97 -21.26 -12.44 9.42
N ALA A 98 -19.96 -12.36 9.16
CA ALA A 98 -19.02 -13.47 9.36
C ALA A 98 -18.92 -13.88 10.84
N ALA A 99 -18.83 -12.91 11.76
CA ALA A 99 -18.77 -13.17 13.19
C ALA A 99 -20.08 -13.81 13.73
N GLY A 100 -21.24 -13.31 13.29
CA GLY A 100 -22.54 -13.88 13.69
C GLY A 100 -22.77 -15.31 13.19
N LYS A 101 -22.25 -15.64 11.99
CA LYS A 101 -22.34 -17.00 11.42
C LYS A 101 -21.44 -18.01 12.14
N LYS A 102 -20.27 -17.58 12.63
CA LYS A 102 -19.41 -18.41 13.49
C LYS A 102 -20.03 -18.72 14.85
N ALA A 103 -20.78 -17.78 15.43
CA ALA A 103 -21.45 -17.99 16.72
C ALA A 103 -22.63 -18.97 16.65
N GLN A 104 -23.31 -19.09 15.50
CA GLN A 104 -24.42 -20.03 15.30
C GLN A 104 -23.98 -21.44 14.88
N ALA A 105 -22.74 -21.62 14.40
CA ALA A 105 -22.18 -22.91 14.01
C ALA A 105 -21.42 -23.64 15.14
N GLY A 106 -21.36 -23.06 16.34
CA GLY A 106 -20.63 -23.59 17.50
C GLY A 106 -21.50 -24.26 18.57
N GLY A 107 -22.70 -24.72 18.22
CA GLY A 107 -23.63 -25.37 19.13
C GLY A 107 -23.98 -26.79 18.70
N ASP A 108 -23.00 -27.70 18.69
CA ASP A 108 -23.24 -29.15 18.81
C ASP A 108 -21.94 -29.84 19.30
N ASP A 109 -22.05 -30.42 20.50
CA ASP A 109 -21.25 -31.44 21.18
C ASP A 109 -19.75 -31.69 20.84
N VAL A 110 -18.87 -31.36 21.80
CA VAL A 110 -17.79 -32.26 22.26
C VAL A 110 -17.61 -32.09 23.80
N PRO A 111 -17.55 -33.18 24.62
CA PRO A 111 -17.47 -33.12 26.08
C PRO A 111 -16.12 -32.61 26.61
N PRO A 112 -16.05 -32.19 27.89
CA PRO A 112 -14.83 -31.74 28.52
C PRO A 112 -13.99 -32.93 28.95
N ASP A 113 -12.96 -33.27 28.18
CA ASP A 113 -11.80 -33.95 28.76
C ASP A 113 -10.53 -33.31 28.21
N GLY A 114 -9.85 -32.58 29.09
CA GLY A 114 -8.54 -31.99 28.82
C GLY A 114 -7.48 -33.08 28.61
N PRO A 115 -6.32 -32.69 28.07
CA PRO A 115 -5.37 -32.03 28.95
C PRO A 115 -4.90 -30.67 28.44
N GLU A 116 -4.57 -29.84 29.42
CA GLU A 116 -3.98 -28.50 29.41
C GLU A 116 -2.68 -28.36 28.57
N PRO A 117 -2.27 -27.11 28.29
CA PRO A 117 -1.49 -26.71 27.13
C PRO A 117 0.01 -26.69 27.44
N GLU A 118 0.86 -27.01 26.46
CA GLU A 118 2.18 -26.39 26.31
C GLU A 118 2.91 -26.91 25.07
N LYS A 119 3.16 -25.99 24.12
CA LYS A 119 4.49 -25.74 23.53
C LYS A 119 4.38 -24.52 22.62
N VAL A 120 4.66 -23.37 23.22
CA VAL A 120 5.04 -22.14 22.54
C VAL A 120 6.22 -22.47 21.63
N LEU A 121 6.02 -22.36 20.31
CA LEU A 121 7.14 -22.37 19.37
C LEU A 121 7.94 -21.09 19.62
N ALA A 122 9.16 -21.29 20.13
CA ALA A 122 10.10 -20.26 20.48
C ALA A 122 10.32 -19.31 19.30
N VAL A 123 10.23 -18.00 19.59
CA VAL A 123 10.86 -16.96 18.79
C VAL A 123 12.36 -17.29 18.73
N PRO A 124 12.99 -17.47 17.56
CA PRO A 124 14.43 -17.55 17.52
C PRO A 124 14.97 -16.16 17.90
N ALA A 125 15.59 -16.10 19.08
CA ALA A 125 16.38 -14.96 19.49
C ALA A 125 17.47 -14.73 18.43
N LEU A 126 17.49 -13.52 17.86
CA LEU A 126 18.62 -13.04 17.09
C LEU A 126 19.82 -12.96 18.03
N ASP A 127 20.73 -13.92 17.90
CA ASP A 127 22.05 -13.92 18.51
C ASP A 127 22.98 -13.03 17.67
N PRO A 128 23.38 -11.83 18.14
CA PRO A 128 24.26 -10.94 17.41
C PRO A 128 25.71 -11.37 17.63
N GLY A 129 26.12 -12.52 17.07
CA GLY A 129 27.39 -13.09 17.49
C GLY A 129 27.92 -14.31 16.76
N ARG A 130 27.57 -14.56 15.50
CA ARG A 130 28.28 -15.58 14.72
C ARG A 130 28.34 -15.24 13.25
N GLY A 131 29.54 -14.90 12.80
CA GLY A 131 29.88 -14.89 11.39
C GLY A 131 29.82 -16.29 10.79
N GLU A 132 29.73 -16.28 9.47
CA GLU A 132 29.99 -17.40 8.58
C GLU A 132 28.89 -18.46 8.50
N SER A 133 28.09 -18.39 7.43
CA SER A 133 27.78 -19.52 6.52
C SER A 133 26.78 -19.01 5.46
N ALA A 134 27.26 -18.70 4.27
CA ALA A 134 27.28 -19.61 3.11
C ALA A 134 26.01 -19.47 2.26
N ILE A 135 25.95 -18.37 1.51
CA ILE A 135 25.16 -18.31 0.28
C ILE A 135 25.91 -19.20 -0.72
N LEU A 136 25.37 -20.39 -0.97
CA LEU A 136 25.79 -21.23 -2.09
C LEU A 136 25.31 -20.55 -3.39
N VAL A 137 26.10 -19.60 -3.89
CA VAL A 137 26.01 -19.16 -5.28
C VAL A 137 26.82 -20.14 -6.11
N GLU A 138 26.15 -20.88 -6.98
CA GLU A 138 26.84 -21.67 -8.00
C GLU A 138 27.56 -20.71 -8.97
N PRO A 139 28.86 -20.90 -9.25
CA PRO A 139 29.57 -20.08 -10.21
C PRO A 139 29.22 -20.55 -11.63
N VAL A 140 28.53 -19.70 -12.40
CA VAL A 140 28.55 -19.76 -13.86
C VAL A 140 29.85 -19.11 -14.32
N GLY A 141 30.85 -19.92 -14.63
CA GLY A 141 31.95 -19.55 -15.51
C GLY A 141 31.70 -20.18 -16.87
N ASP A 142 31.68 -19.37 -17.92
CA ASP A 142 32.74 -19.40 -18.93
C ASP A 142 32.50 -18.33 -20.01
N ASP A 143 33.52 -17.49 -20.13
CA ASP A 143 34.19 -17.08 -21.37
C ASP A 143 33.57 -16.10 -22.38
N MET A 144 34.45 -15.13 -22.71
CA MET A 144 34.61 -14.39 -23.99
C MET A 144 33.75 -13.11 -24.13
N ASP A 145 34.26 -11.93 -24.46
CA ASP A 145 35.57 -11.49 -24.97
C ASP A 145 35.74 -9.99 -24.64
N GLU A 146 36.97 -9.59 -24.33
CA GLU A 146 37.39 -8.19 -24.35
C GLU A 146 37.35 -7.66 -25.78
N HIS A 147 36.55 -6.62 -26.04
CA HIS A 147 36.82 -5.70 -27.13
C HIS A 147 36.55 -4.26 -26.69
N ASP A 148 37.63 -3.56 -26.41
CA ASP A 148 37.75 -2.11 -26.34
C ASP A 148 37.73 -1.52 -27.77
N PRO A 149 36.88 -0.50 -28.04
CA PRO A 149 37.16 0.39 -29.15
C PRO A 149 37.15 1.85 -28.69
N THR A 150 38.14 2.24 -27.89
CA THR A 150 38.69 3.60 -27.92
C THR A 150 39.55 3.79 -29.16
N ALA A 151 38.94 3.88 -30.35
CA ALA A 151 39.61 4.30 -31.58
C ALA A 151 38.61 4.76 -32.65
N ASN A 152 38.23 6.04 -32.64
CA ASN A 152 38.24 6.92 -33.82
C ASN A 152 37.63 8.30 -33.49
N LEU A 153 38.50 9.18 -33.02
CA LEU A 153 38.50 10.58 -33.45
C LEU A 153 39.28 10.60 -34.77
N GLU A 154 38.64 10.95 -35.89
CA GLU A 154 39.20 11.79 -36.96
C GLU A 154 38.26 11.84 -38.18
N GLU A 155 37.97 13.08 -38.59
CA GLU A 155 37.84 13.56 -39.98
C GLU A 155 36.86 12.85 -40.95
N LYS A 156 35.82 13.58 -41.38
CA LYS A 156 35.94 14.43 -42.59
C LYS A 156 34.69 15.24 -42.91
N ASP A 157 34.94 16.53 -43.09
CA ASP A 157 34.22 17.44 -43.97
C ASP A 157 33.93 16.87 -45.36
N GLN A 158 32.88 17.43 -45.98
CA GLN A 158 32.37 17.33 -47.36
C GLN A 158 30.94 16.75 -47.32
N GLU A 159 29.89 17.41 -47.83
CA GLU A 159 29.86 18.16 -49.07
C GLU A 159 28.66 19.14 -49.08
N THR A 160 28.96 20.40 -49.37
CA THR A 160 28.03 21.37 -49.93
C THR A 160 27.88 21.09 -51.43
N ARG A 161 26.66 20.85 -51.91
CA ARG A 161 26.13 21.47 -53.14
C ARG A 161 24.66 21.17 -53.38
#